data_AF-A0A3N5VF84-F1
#
_entry.id   AF-A0A3N5VF84-F1
#
_cell.length_a   1.000
_cell.length_b   1.000
_cell.length_c   1.000
_cell.angle_alpha   90.00
_cell.angle_beta   90.00
_cell.angle_gamma   90.00
#
_symmetry.space_group_name_H-M   'P 1'
#
loop_
_entity.id
_entity.type
_entity.pdbx_description
1 polymer ?
#
loop_
_entity_poly.entity_id
_entity_poly.type
_entity_poly.pdbx_seq_one_letter_code
_entity_poly.pdbx_strand_id
1 'polypeptide(L)'
;AFIRRAVEIAGGRQLIFKLHPSENVKRATREIHRHAPGAMVFAIGSAEEMIANCDVLITRFSSTAFVGLALGKETYSDFDMDELRRLMPVQNGSAAFNIANVCRRFLEEGQ
;
A
#
# COMPACT_ATOMS: atom_id res chain seq x y z
N ALA A 1 11.18 -11.27 -5.73
CA ALA A 1 11.57 -10.94 -4.34
C ALA A 1 10.35 -10.63 -3.47
N PHE A 2 9.53 -9.64 -3.82
CA PHE A 2 8.41 -9.16 -2.99
C PHE A 2 7.40 -10.25 -2.55
N ILE A 3 6.84 -11.03 -3.48
CA ILE A 3 5.80 -12.03 -3.13
C ILE A 3 6.35 -13.09 -2.16
N ARG A 4 7.62 -13.49 -2.28
CA ARG A 4 8.23 -14.48 -1.37
C ARG A 4 8.39 -13.91 0.04
N ARG A 5 8.82 -12.65 0.16
CA ARG A 5 8.85 -11.94 1.43
C ARG A 5 7.45 -11.87 2.07
N ALA A 6 6.41 -11.63 1.26
CA ALA A 6 5.04 -11.64 1.77
C ALA A 6 4.61 -13.01 2.30
N VAL A 7 5.03 -14.11 1.65
CA VAL A 7 4.82 -15.48 2.13
C VAL A 7 5.53 -15.75 3.45
N GLU A 8 6.77 -15.30 3.58
CA GLU A 8 7.54 -15.42 4.83
C GLU A 8 6.86 -14.69 5.99
N ILE A 9 6.44 -13.43 5.78
CA ILE A 9 5.71 -12.63 6.78
C ILE A 9 4.36 -13.26 7.12
N ALA A 10 3.66 -13.82 6.13
CA ALA A 10 2.37 -14.46 6.36
C ALA A 10 2.49 -15.64 7.32
N GLY A 11 3.60 -16.39 7.30
CA GLY A 11 3.85 -17.47 8.26
C GLY A 11 2.76 -18.55 8.27
N GLY A 12 2.15 -18.82 7.11
CA GLY A 12 1.04 -19.76 6.96
C GLY A 12 -0.37 -19.16 7.05
N ARG A 13 -0.51 -17.87 7.36
CA ARG A 13 -1.79 -17.15 7.28
C ARG A 13 -2.25 -16.96 5.83
N GLN A 14 -3.55 -16.79 5.65
CA GLN A 14 -4.14 -16.51 4.34
C GLN A 14 -3.56 -15.21 3.76
N LEU A 15 -3.04 -15.29 2.53
CA LEU A 15 -2.61 -14.11 1.78
C LEU A 15 -3.74 -13.60 0.89
N ILE A 16 -3.92 -12.28 0.91
CA ILE A 16 -4.85 -11.55 0.05
C ILE A 16 -4.03 -10.50 -0.72
N PHE A 17 -4.08 -10.55 -2.05
CA PHE A 17 -3.45 -9.58 -2.93
C PHE A 17 -4.50 -8.68 -3.55
N LYS A 18 -4.49 -7.38 -3.21
CA LYS A 18 -5.23 -6.35 -3.95
C LYS A 18 -4.34 -5.80 -5.05
N LEU A 19 -4.76 -5.95 -6.30
CA LEU A 19 -4.05 -5.42 -7.46
C LEU A 19 -4.41 -3.95 -7.69
N HIS A 20 -3.44 -3.20 -8.23
CA HIS A 20 -3.69 -1.85 -8.74
C HIS A 20 -4.60 -1.93 -9.99
N PRO A 21 -5.50 -0.96 -10.23
CA PRO A 21 -6.38 -0.97 -11.40
C PRO A 21 -5.65 -1.09 -12.75
N SER A 22 -4.44 -0.55 -12.83
CA SER A 22 -3.60 -0.58 -14.04
C SER A 22 -2.77 -1.87 -14.21
N GLU A 23 -2.86 -2.82 -13.27
CA GLU A 23 -2.06 -4.05 -13.35
C GLU A 23 -2.65 -5.05 -14.35
N ASN A 24 -1.78 -5.82 -15.00
CA ASN A 24 -2.21 -6.96 -15.82
C ASN A 24 -2.63 -8.11 -14.90
N VAL A 25 -3.93 -8.15 -14.58
CA VAL A 25 -4.53 -9.13 -13.67
C VAL A 25 -4.15 -10.56 -14.03
N LYS A 26 -4.25 -10.96 -15.30
CA LYS A 26 -3.93 -12.34 -15.72
C LYS A 26 -2.46 -12.69 -15.46
N ARG A 27 -1.53 -11.78 -15.76
CA ARG A 27 -0.10 -11.98 -15.51
C ARG A 27 0.18 -12.04 -14.02
N ALA A 28 -0.32 -11.05 -13.27
CA ALA A 28 -0.09 -10.91 -11.84
C ALA A 28 -0.63 -12.10 -11.06
N THR A 29 -1.86 -12.55 -11.35
CA THR A 29 -2.44 -13.74 -10.69
C THR A 29 -1.59 -14.99 -10.90
N ARG A 30 -1.09 -15.23 -12.13
CA ARG A 30 -0.19 -16.37 -12.40
C ARG A 30 1.11 -16.29 -11.62
N GLU A 31 1.69 -15.09 -11.53
CA GLU A 31 2.92 -14.85 -10.79
C GLU A 31 2.71 -15.04 -9.28
N ILE A 32 1.60 -14.52 -8.75
CA ILE A 32 1.21 -14.68 -7.35
C ILE A 32 1.01 -16.16 -7.02
N HIS A 33 0.20 -16.89 -7.79
CA HIS A 33 -0.06 -18.31 -7.51
C HIS A 33 1.18 -19.20 -7.67
N ARG A 34 2.15 -18.82 -8.49
CA ARG A 34 3.44 -19.52 -8.58
C ARG A 34 4.22 -19.45 -7.25
N HIS A 35 4.11 -18.35 -6.51
CA HIS A 35 4.92 -18.11 -5.31
C HIS A 35 4.13 -18.21 -4.00
N ALA A 36 2.83 -17.98 -4.04
CA ALA A 36 1.87 -18.07 -2.95
C ALA A 36 0.64 -18.87 -3.40
N PRO A 37 0.76 -20.20 -3.55
CA PRO A 37 -0.38 -21.06 -3.87
C PRO A 37 -1.50 -20.87 -2.85
N GLY A 38 -2.75 -20.77 -3.31
CA GLY A 38 -3.92 -20.54 -2.43
C GLY A 38 -4.14 -19.09 -2.01
N ALA A 39 -3.28 -18.15 -2.41
CA ALA A 39 -3.53 -16.73 -2.18
C ALA A 39 -4.78 -16.25 -2.94
N MET A 40 -5.59 -15.42 -2.29
CA MET A 40 -6.72 -14.75 -2.90
C MET A 40 -6.23 -13.51 -3.66
N VAL A 41 -6.79 -13.26 -4.85
CA VAL A 41 -6.38 -12.13 -5.69
C VAL A 41 -7.61 -11.32 -6.08
N PHE A 42 -7.61 -10.03 -5.72
CA PHE A 42 -8.68 -9.09 -6.01
C PHE A 42 -8.18 -7.98 -6.93
N ALA A 43 -8.82 -7.83 -8.10
CA ALA A 43 -8.56 -6.70 -9.00
C ALA A 43 -9.41 -5.47 -8.62
N ILE A 44 -10.59 -5.70 -8.05
CA ILE A 44 -11.59 -4.69 -7.70
C ILE A 44 -11.86 -4.66 -6.19
N GLY A 45 -12.62 -3.68 -5.72
CA GLY A 45 -12.92 -3.46 -4.30
C GLY A 45 -12.02 -2.41 -3.63
N SER A 46 -12.39 -1.98 -2.42
CA SER A 46 -11.62 -1.02 -1.63
C SER A 46 -10.40 -1.70 -1.00
N ALA A 47 -9.23 -1.06 -1.13
CA ALA A 47 -8.03 -1.51 -0.42
C ALA A 47 -8.15 -1.22 1.08
N GLU A 48 -8.77 -0.10 1.44
CA GLU A 48 -8.97 0.37 2.80
C GLU A 48 -9.81 -0.61 3.62
N GLU A 49 -10.92 -1.11 3.05
CA GLU A 49 -11.75 -2.14 3.69
C GLU A 49 -10.97 -3.44 3.91
N MET A 50 -10.17 -3.87 2.92
CA MET A 50 -9.32 -5.04 3.06
C MET A 50 -8.26 -4.85 4.16
N ILE A 51 -7.66 -3.67 4.24
CA ILE A 51 -6.67 -3.31 5.28
C ILE A 51 -7.32 -3.32 6.66
N ALA A 52 -8.52 -2.77 6.80
CA ALA A 52 -9.23 -2.75 8.07
C ALA A 52 -9.48 -4.16 8.64
N ASN A 53 -9.66 -5.14 7.75
CA ASN A 53 -9.97 -6.53 8.11
C ASN A 53 -8.75 -7.48 8.11
N CYS A 54 -7.56 -7.00 7.77
CA CYS A 54 -6.34 -7.81 7.83
C CYS A 54 -5.62 -7.68 9.17
N ASP A 55 -4.80 -8.67 9.52
CA ASP A 55 -3.89 -8.60 10.67
C ASP A 55 -2.63 -7.78 10.33
N VAL A 56 -2.13 -7.93 9.10
CA VAL A 56 -0.85 -7.35 8.64
C VAL A 56 -1.00 -6.79 7.24
N LEU A 57 -0.57 -5.54 7.04
CA LEU A 57 -0.47 -4.89 5.74
C LEU A 57 0.96 -4.97 5.20
N ILE A 58 1.11 -5.47 3.97
CA ILE A 58 2.40 -5.48 3.25
C ILE A 58 2.22 -4.71 1.95
N THR A 59 3.02 -3.67 1.75
CA THR A 59 3.04 -2.88 0.53
C THR A 59 4.46 -2.50 0.14
N ARG A 60 4.66 -1.95 -1.05
CA ARG A 60 5.95 -1.40 -1.48
C ARG A 60 5.91 0.11 -1.36
N PHE A 61 5.38 0.77 -2.39
CA PHE A 61 5.22 2.21 -2.49
C PHE A 61 3.74 2.55 -2.69
N SER A 62 3.00 2.64 -1.58
CA SER A 62 1.57 2.95 -1.62
C SER A 62 1.20 3.85 -0.45
N SER A 63 0.37 4.86 -0.72
CA SER A 63 -0.25 5.69 0.32
C SER A 63 -1.14 4.89 1.26
N THR A 64 -1.61 3.70 0.86
CA THR A 64 -2.37 2.81 1.73
C THR A 64 -1.60 2.36 2.98
N ALA A 65 -0.27 2.51 3.00
CA ALA A 65 0.52 2.35 4.23
C ALA A 65 0.05 3.27 5.36
N PHE A 66 -0.38 4.50 5.06
CA PHE A 66 -0.94 5.41 6.05
C PHE A 66 -2.25 4.88 6.64
N VAL A 67 -3.06 4.16 5.87
CA VAL A 67 -4.29 3.52 6.37
C VAL A 67 -3.95 2.42 7.37
N GLY A 68 -2.97 1.57 7.05
CA GLY A 68 -2.48 0.54 7.98
C GLY A 68 -1.95 1.15 9.28
N LEU A 69 -1.14 2.20 9.18
CA LEU A 69 -0.62 2.95 10.33
C LEU A 69 -1.74 3.61 11.16
N ALA A 70 -2.71 4.24 10.51
CA ALA A 70 -3.86 4.87 11.17
C ALA A 70 -4.68 3.89 12.00
N LEU A 71 -4.83 2.66 11.50
CA LEU A 71 -5.59 1.60 12.14
C LEU A 71 -4.76 0.75 13.12
N GLY A 72 -3.49 1.12 13.38
CA GLY A 72 -2.61 0.39 14.28
C GLY A 72 -2.23 -1.01 13.78
N LYS A 73 -2.33 -1.27 12.47
CA LYS A 73 -1.97 -2.55 11.87
C LYS A 73 -0.46 -2.70 11.81
N GLU A 74 0.04 -3.92 12.01
CA GLU A 74 1.41 -4.25 11.64
C GLU A 74 1.57 -3.99 10.14
N THR A 75 2.47 -3.08 9.78
CA THR A 75 2.58 -2.55 8.41
C THR A 75 4.02 -2.60 7.93
N TYR A 76 4.23 -3.18 6.76
CA TYR A 76 5.50 -3.23 6.05
C TYR A 76 5.42 -2.43 4.74
N SER A 77 6.40 -1.56 4.50
CA SER A 77 6.53 -0.77 3.27
C SER A 77 7.99 -0.71 2.83
N ASP A 78 8.24 -0.43 1.55
CA ASP A 78 9.57 -0.04 1.05
C ASP A 78 9.87 1.43 1.36
N PHE A 79 8.90 2.22 1.85
CA PHE A 79 9.13 3.53 2.46
C PHE A 79 9.69 3.41 3.89
N ASP A 80 10.40 4.45 4.35
CA ASP A 80 10.81 4.57 5.75
C ASP A 80 9.57 4.67 6.66
N MET A 81 9.38 3.67 7.52
CA MET A 81 8.21 3.58 8.38
C MET A 81 8.16 4.66 9.46
N ASP A 82 9.30 5.17 9.92
CA ASP A 82 9.34 6.25 10.90
C ASP A 82 9.02 7.59 10.25
N GLU A 83 9.45 7.79 9.00
CA GLU A 83 9.03 8.94 8.20
C GLU A 83 7.53 8.92 7.93
N LEU A 84 6.97 7.76 7.52
CA LEU A 84 5.53 7.64 7.34
C LEU A 84 4.76 7.96 8.63
N ARG A 85 5.23 7.50 9.80
CA ARG A 85 4.60 7.85 11.09
C ARG A 85 4.65 9.35 11.38
N ARG A 86 5.75 10.03 11.06
CA ARG A 86 5.87 11.49 11.21
C ARG A 86 4.93 12.25 10.27
N LEU A 87 4.74 11.75 9.05
CA LEU A 87 3.91 12.40 8.03
C LEU A 87 2.41 12.12 8.17
N MET A 88 2.01 11.14 8.98
CA MET A 88 0.61 10.78 9.23
C MET A 88 -0.32 11.99 9.48
N PRO A 89 0.01 12.96 10.38
CA PRO A 89 -0.85 14.12 10.62
C PRO A 89 -1.01 15.04 9.39
N VAL A 90 0.02 15.12 8.55
CA VAL A 90 0.04 15.94 7.33
C VAL A 90 -0.84 15.33 6.23
N GLN A 91 -0.90 13.99 6.18
CA GLN A 91 -1.61 13.25 5.14
C GLN A 91 -3.12 13.08 5.42
N ASN A 92 -3.62 13.56 6.56
CA ASN A 92 -5.02 13.42 6.98
C ASN A 92 -6.00 14.23 6.11
N GLY A 93 -6.38 13.69 4.95
CA GLY A 93 -7.31 14.33 4.00
C GLY A 93 -6.74 15.57 3.28
N SER A 94 -5.50 15.94 3.56
CA SER A 94 -4.90 17.20 3.10
C SER A 94 -3.84 17.01 2.00
N ALA A 95 -3.59 15.76 1.58
CA ALA A 95 -2.53 15.43 0.63
C ALA A 95 -2.61 16.24 -0.67
N ALA A 96 -3.79 16.26 -1.32
CA ALA A 96 -3.99 17.00 -2.56
C ALA A 96 -3.79 18.52 -2.38
N PHE A 97 -4.29 19.07 -1.27
CA PHE A 97 -4.12 20.47 -0.92
C PHE A 97 -2.64 20.82 -0.71
N ASN A 98 -1.90 19.99 0.05
CA ASN A 98 -0.48 20.16 0.31
C ASN A 98 0.35 20.09 -0.98
N ILE A 99 0.06 19.12 -1.85
CA ILE A 99 0.69 19.00 -3.16
C ILE A 99 0.42 20.25 -4.01
N ALA A 100 -0.82 20.72 -4.06
CA ALA A 100 -1.18 21.92 -4.81
C ALA A 100 -0.45 23.18 -4.30
N ASN A 101 -0.26 23.32 -2.98
CA ASN A 101 0.52 24.41 -2.39
C ASN A 101 2.00 24.34 -2.81
N VAL A 102 2.61 23.15 -2.84
CA VAL A 102 3.99 22.97 -3.31
C VAL A 102 4.10 23.36 -4.79
N CYS A 103 3.19 22.88 -5.64
CA CYS A 103 3.20 23.24 -7.06
C CYS A 103 3.07 24.75 -7.30
N ARG A 104 2.18 25.44 -6.55
CA ARG A 104 2.02 26.90 -6.66
C ARG A 104 3.32 27.65 -6.35
N ARG A 105 4.01 27.27 -5.27
CA ARG A 105 5.30 27.87 -4.91
C ARG A 105 6.35 27.71 -6.00
N PHE A 106 6.46 26.53 -6.61
CA PHE A 106 7.40 26.31 -7.73
C PHE A 106 7.08 27.18 -8.96
N LEU A 107 5.80 27.43 -9.24
CA LEU A 107 5.40 28.29 -10.36
C LEU A 107 5.67 29.78 -10.07
N GLU A 108 5.55 30.20 -8.82
CA GLU A 108 5.83 31.57 -8.37
C GLU A 108 7.34 31.85 -8.26
N GLU A 109 8.14 30.88 -7.78
CA GLU A 109 9.61 30.97 -7.69
C GLU A 109 10.32 30.88 -9.06
N GLY A 110 9.61 30.39 -10.09
CA GLY A 110 10.09 30.32 -11.47
C GLY A 110 9.81 31.58 -12.31
N GLN A 111 9.28 32.65 -11.70
CA GLN A 111 9.16 33.99 -12.28
C GLN A 111 10.28 34.90 -11.79
#